data_AF-A0A0G3X855-F1
#
_entry.id   AF-A0A0G3X855-F1
#
_cell.length_a   1.000
_cell.length_b   1.000
_cell.length_c   1.000
_cell.angle_alpha   90.00
_cell.angle_beta   90.00
_cell.angle_gamma   90.00
#
_symmetry.space_group_name_H-M   'P 1'
#
loop_
_entity.id
_entity.type
_entity.pdbx_description
1 polymer ?
#
loop_
_entity_poly.entity_id
_entity_poly.type
_entity_poly.pdbx_seq_one_letter_code
_entity_poly.pdbx_strand_id
1 'polypeptide(L)'
;MIGGSRLRQIGWAVVLGVCLAAFVVLTFRVNAVKSEVRLAERQIVALEREKLMLETEFETRANQRQLADWNRVEFGYQAPRSDQYLDSERQLAALGLPRAVDAPDPIRVARARQSEEVELAAMVSPLTGKPAQSAGSGDGRQEMAAPRSLAERLSDGTRLGASLAEVAE
;
A
#
# COMPACT_ATOMS: atom_id res chain seq x y z
N MET A 1 7.98 4.04 -97.35
CA MET A 1 7.31 5.03 -96.47
C MET A 1 7.11 4.50 -95.04
N ILE A 2 8.16 3.99 -94.36
CA ILE A 2 8.02 3.19 -93.11
C ILE A 2 8.58 3.91 -91.85
N GLY A 3 9.11 5.14 -91.98
CA GLY A 3 9.80 5.83 -90.88
C GLY A 3 8.90 6.52 -89.83
N GLY A 4 7.72 7.01 -90.22
CA GLY A 4 6.90 7.86 -89.33
C GLY A 4 6.17 7.11 -88.20
N SER A 5 5.76 5.86 -88.42
CA SER A 5 5.03 5.08 -87.42
C SER A 5 5.93 4.59 -86.27
N ARG A 6 7.19 4.25 -86.57
CA ARG A 6 8.16 3.80 -85.57
C ARG A 6 8.56 4.91 -84.61
N LEU A 7 8.77 6.14 -85.10
CA LEU A 7 9.03 7.30 -84.24
C LEU A 7 7.87 7.55 -83.27
N ARG A 8 6.62 7.47 -83.75
CA ARG A 8 5.43 7.63 -82.90
C ARG A 8 5.33 6.51 -81.85
N GLN A 9 5.62 5.27 -82.24
CA GLN A 9 5.61 4.12 -81.32
C GLN A 9 6.69 4.24 -80.23
N ILE A 10 7.90 4.70 -80.58
CA ILE A 10 8.97 4.99 -79.61
C ILE A 10 8.54 6.10 -78.65
N GLY A 11 7.89 7.17 -79.15
CA GLY A 11 7.35 8.22 -78.31
C GLY A 11 6.33 7.69 -77.28
N TRP A 12 5.40 6.85 -77.70
CA TRP A 12 4.45 6.20 -76.79
C TRP A 12 5.13 5.28 -75.77
N ALA A 13 6.16 4.54 -76.19
CA ALA A 13 6.93 3.69 -75.27
C ALA A 13 7.65 4.50 -74.19
N VAL A 14 8.23 5.66 -74.55
CA VAL A 14 8.86 6.57 -73.58
C VAL A 14 7.84 7.12 -72.60
N VAL A 15 6.67 7.58 -73.07
CA VAL A 15 5.61 8.11 -72.21
C VAL A 15 5.12 7.04 -71.22
N LEU A 16 4.90 5.80 -71.69
CA LEU A 16 4.53 4.68 -70.81
C LEU A 16 5.65 4.36 -69.81
N GLY A 17 6.91 4.41 -70.24
CA GLY A 17 8.07 4.21 -69.36
C GLY A 17 8.14 5.25 -68.25
N VAL A 18 7.92 6.53 -68.56
CA VAL A 18 7.88 7.61 -67.56
C VAL A 18 6.73 7.42 -66.59
N CYS A 19 5.54 7.07 -67.09
CA CYS A 19 4.37 6.81 -66.25
C CYS A 19 4.61 5.64 -65.28
N LEU A 20 5.19 4.53 -65.79
CA LEU A 20 5.58 3.38 -64.98
C LEU A 20 6.62 3.76 -63.92
N ALA A 21 7.65 4.52 -64.30
CA ALA A 21 8.68 4.97 -63.38
C ALA A 21 8.10 5.84 -62.25
N ALA A 22 7.21 6.78 -62.58
CA ALA A 22 6.52 7.61 -61.60
C ALA A 22 5.66 6.77 -60.64
N PHE A 23 4.94 5.77 -61.16
CA PHE A 23 4.16 4.84 -60.35
C PHE A 23 5.02 4.03 -59.37
N VAL A 24 6.18 3.57 -59.82
CA VAL A 24 7.14 2.83 -58.99
C VAL A 24 7.69 3.73 -57.88
N VAL A 25 8.10 4.95 -58.20
CA VAL A 25 8.58 5.93 -57.21
C VAL A 25 7.51 6.22 -56.15
N LEU A 26 6.26 6.43 -56.57
CA LEU A 26 5.16 6.67 -55.64
C LEU A 26 4.91 5.46 -54.73
N THR A 27 4.96 4.25 -55.28
CA THR A 27 4.80 3.01 -54.51
C THR A 27 5.88 2.86 -53.45
N PHE A 28 7.14 3.13 -53.79
CA PHE A 28 8.23 3.13 -52.81
C PHE A 28 8.05 4.20 -51.74
N ARG A 29 7.61 5.41 -52.11
CA ARG A 29 7.35 6.48 -51.15
C ARG A 29 6.25 6.11 -50.16
N VAL A 30 5.15 5.51 -50.64
CA VAL A 30 4.05 5.03 -49.78
C VAL A 30 4.55 3.94 -48.82
N ASN A 31 5.37 3.01 -49.29
CA ASN A 31 5.94 1.98 -48.43
C ASN A 31 6.88 2.53 -47.35
N ALA A 32 7.68 3.54 -47.70
CA ALA A 32 8.54 4.24 -46.73
C ALA A 32 7.70 4.94 -45.65
N VAL A 33 6.70 5.74 -46.05
CA VAL A 33 5.80 6.44 -45.12
C VAL A 33 5.06 5.44 -44.22
N LYS A 34 4.56 4.33 -44.79
CA LYS A 34 3.89 3.27 -44.01
C LYS A 34 4.83 2.63 -42.98
N SER A 35 6.12 2.54 -43.28
CA SER A 35 7.11 2.03 -42.32
C SER A 35 7.40 3.04 -41.21
N GLU A 36 7.53 4.32 -41.55
CA GLU A 36 7.71 5.41 -40.57
C GLU A 36 6.54 5.50 -39.60
N VAL A 37 5.29 5.43 -40.11
CA VAL A 37 4.08 5.43 -39.27
C VAL A 37 4.09 4.26 -38.29
N ARG A 38 4.40 3.05 -38.75
CA ARG A 38 4.45 1.87 -37.86
C ARG A 38 5.54 1.99 -36.79
N LEU A 39 6.67 2.64 -37.09
CA LEU A 39 7.72 2.88 -36.11
C LEU A 39 7.25 3.87 -35.05
N ALA A 40 6.61 4.96 -35.46
CA ALA A 40 6.03 5.95 -34.54
C ALA A 40 4.95 5.33 -33.65
N GLU A 41 4.05 4.51 -34.21
CA GLU A 41 3.03 3.78 -33.44
C GLU A 41 3.67 2.88 -32.36
N ARG A 42 4.75 2.16 -32.69
CA ARG A 42 5.48 1.33 -31.72
C ARG A 42 6.11 2.17 -30.62
N GLN A 43 6.64 3.35 -30.95
CA GLN A 43 7.20 4.29 -29.96
C GLN A 43 6.12 4.83 -29.04
N ILE A 44 4.95 5.20 -29.57
CA ILE A 44 3.79 5.65 -28.79
C ILE A 44 3.41 4.57 -27.77
N VAL A 45 3.21 3.33 -28.22
CA VAL A 45 2.86 2.21 -27.32
C VAL A 45 3.94 1.96 -26.26
N ALA A 46 5.23 2.10 -26.61
CA ALA A 46 6.31 1.95 -25.64
C ALA A 46 6.28 3.05 -24.57
N LEU A 47 6.08 4.31 -24.98
CA LEU A 47 5.98 5.47 -24.09
C LEU A 47 4.74 5.40 -23.19
N GLU A 48 3.60 4.94 -23.73
CA GLU A 48 2.39 4.72 -22.92
C GLU A 48 2.61 3.70 -21.82
N ARG A 49 3.33 2.61 -22.10
CA ARG A 49 3.69 1.60 -21.09
C ARG A 49 4.62 2.15 -20.02
N GLU A 50 5.61 2.93 -20.42
CA GLU A 50 6.51 3.61 -19.49
C GLU A 50 5.75 4.61 -18.61
N LYS A 51 4.84 5.39 -19.21
CA LYS A 51 3.96 6.32 -18.48
C LYS A 51 3.11 5.58 -17.45
N LEU A 52 2.50 4.46 -17.81
CA LEU A 52 1.68 3.66 -16.89
C LEU A 52 2.50 3.09 -15.74
N MET A 53 3.72 2.61 -16.01
CA MET A 53 4.65 2.15 -14.97
C MET A 53 4.99 3.29 -14.01
N LEU A 54 5.37 4.46 -14.53
CA LEU A 54 5.72 5.63 -13.74
C LEU A 54 4.53 6.11 -12.89
N GLU A 55 3.34 6.20 -13.47
CA GLU A 55 2.12 6.56 -12.73
C GLU A 55 1.88 5.61 -11.55
N THR A 56 2.02 4.31 -11.80
CA THR A 56 1.83 3.30 -10.75
C THR A 56 2.88 3.45 -9.64
N GLU A 57 4.14 3.73 -9.98
CA GLU A 57 5.18 4.02 -8.98
C GLU A 57 4.89 5.28 -8.18
N PHE A 58 4.35 6.32 -8.81
CA PHE A 58 3.99 7.56 -8.12
C PHE A 58 2.78 7.38 -7.21
N GLU A 59 1.70 6.75 -7.70
CA GLU A 59 0.50 6.47 -6.91
C GLU A 59 0.84 5.61 -5.68
N THR A 60 1.63 4.55 -5.86
CA THR A 60 2.04 3.68 -4.74
C THR A 60 2.90 4.41 -3.71
N ARG A 61 3.87 5.24 -4.13
CA ARG A 61 4.73 6.02 -3.20
C ARG A 61 3.98 7.18 -2.53
N ALA A 62 3.07 7.84 -3.23
CA ALA A 62 2.31 8.97 -2.68
C ALA A 62 1.25 8.50 -1.68
N ASN A 63 0.55 7.38 -1.97
CA ASN A 63 -0.45 6.81 -1.09
C ASN A 63 0.12 6.44 0.29
N GLN A 64 1.32 5.81 0.32
CA GLN A 64 1.98 5.50 1.60
C GLN A 64 2.29 6.74 2.45
N ARG A 65 2.74 7.84 1.81
CA ARG A 65 3.02 9.10 2.51
C ARG A 65 1.74 9.75 3.01
N GLN A 66 0.70 9.81 2.17
CA GLN A 66 -0.60 10.36 2.56
C GLN A 66 -1.21 9.60 3.75
N LEU A 67 -1.20 8.26 3.71
CA LEU A 67 -1.68 7.44 4.82
C LEU A 67 -0.86 7.65 6.10
N ALA A 68 0.47 7.78 5.99
CA ALA A 68 1.32 8.06 7.15
C ALA A 68 1.06 9.44 7.75
N ASP A 69 0.82 10.44 6.92
CA ASP A 69 0.50 11.80 7.38
C ASP A 69 -0.91 11.87 7.96
N TRP A 70 -1.90 11.20 7.37
CA TRP A 70 -3.25 11.09 7.92
C TRP A 70 -3.28 10.32 9.24
N ASN A 71 -2.56 9.20 9.35
CA ASN A 71 -2.39 8.47 10.61
C ASN A 71 -1.76 9.34 11.70
N ARG A 72 -0.81 10.22 11.35
CA ARG A 72 -0.15 11.11 12.30
C ARG A 72 -1.04 12.27 12.75
N VAL A 73 -1.74 12.91 11.81
CA VAL A 73 -2.52 14.13 12.08
C VAL A 73 -3.88 13.82 12.72
N GLU A 74 -4.62 12.85 12.17
CA GLU A 74 -6.01 12.59 12.58
C GLU A 74 -6.10 11.53 13.67
N PHE A 75 -5.33 10.44 13.52
CA PHE A 75 -5.48 9.27 14.38
C PHE A 75 -4.42 9.15 15.48
N GLY A 76 -3.33 9.93 15.40
CA GLY A 76 -2.19 9.79 16.31
C GLY A 76 -1.53 8.40 16.26
N TYR A 77 -1.78 7.61 15.22
CA TYR A 77 -1.18 6.30 15.00
C TYR A 77 0.26 6.46 14.52
N GLN A 78 1.12 6.87 15.44
CA GLN A 78 2.56 6.84 15.28
C GLN A 78 3.11 5.57 15.94
N ALA A 79 4.00 4.85 15.24
CA ALA A 79 4.71 3.75 15.85
C ALA A 79 5.43 4.23 17.11
N PRO A 80 5.35 3.52 18.25
CA PRO A 80 6.06 3.91 19.46
C PRO A 80 7.56 4.00 19.17
N ARG A 81 8.18 5.06 19.69
CA ARG A 81 9.62 5.24 19.54
C ARG A 81 10.37 4.27 20.44
N SER A 82 11.64 3.98 20.13
CA SER A 82 12.47 3.06 20.91
C SER A 82 12.60 3.47 22.38
N ASP A 83 12.58 4.77 22.69
CA ASP A 83 12.60 5.29 24.07
C ASP A 83 11.32 4.99 24.88
N GLN A 84 10.26 4.51 24.23
CA GLN A 84 9.01 4.12 24.89
C GLN A 84 8.97 2.62 25.23
N TYR A 85 9.94 1.83 24.73
CA TYR A 85 10.06 0.42 25.05
C TYR A 85 11.01 0.22 26.23
N LEU A 86 10.81 -0.89 26.95
CA LEU A 86 11.72 -1.32 28.01
C LEU A 86 12.83 -2.14 27.38
N ASP A 87 14.09 -1.77 27.64
CA ASP A 87 15.26 -2.36 26.99
C ASP A 87 15.67 -3.72 27.59
N SER A 88 15.11 -4.12 28.73
CA SER A 88 15.49 -5.37 29.38
C SER A 88 14.37 -6.03 30.18
N GLU A 89 14.45 -7.36 30.28
CA GLU A 89 13.57 -8.19 31.12
C GLU A 89 13.62 -7.79 32.60
N ARG A 90 14.75 -7.28 33.06
CA ARG A 90 14.89 -6.73 34.42
C ARG A 90 14.05 -5.46 34.62
N GLN A 91 13.99 -4.57 33.63
CA GLN A 91 13.11 -3.39 33.66
C GLN A 91 11.63 -3.80 33.61
N LEU A 92 11.30 -4.84 32.82
CA LEU A 92 9.96 -5.43 32.80
C LEU A 92 9.55 -6.01 34.15
N ALA A 93 10.42 -6.80 34.79
CA ALA A 93 10.15 -7.38 36.10
C ALA A 93 9.93 -6.31 37.18
N ALA A 94 10.69 -5.22 37.14
CA ALA A 94 10.56 -4.11 38.07
C ALA A 94 9.21 -3.38 37.98
N LEU A 95 8.52 -3.42 36.82
CA LEU A 95 7.22 -2.77 36.62
C LEU A 95 6.10 -3.44 37.41
N GLY A 96 6.23 -4.73 37.73
CA GLY A 96 5.25 -5.51 38.49
C GLY A 96 5.43 -5.47 40.02
N LEU A 97 6.52 -4.88 40.51
CA LEU A 97 6.78 -4.80 41.95
C LEU A 97 5.98 -3.66 42.60
N PRO A 98 5.53 -3.84 43.86
CA PRO A 98 4.98 -2.73 44.63
C PRO A 98 6.04 -1.63 44.79
N ARG A 99 5.58 -0.39 44.81
CA ARG A 99 6.43 0.79 44.93
C ARG A 99 7.30 0.69 46.20
N ALA A 100 8.60 0.94 46.06
CA ALA A 100 9.52 1.00 47.18
C ALA A 100 9.16 2.17 48.13
N VAL A 101 9.42 2.00 49.42
CA VAL A 101 9.14 3.00 50.48
C VAL A 101 9.74 4.38 50.18
N ASP A 102 10.88 4.45 49.47
CA ASP A 102 11.58 5.69 49.09
C ASP A 102 11.45 6.06 47.60
N ALA A 103 10.47 5.52 46.88
CA ALA A 103 10.32 5.83 45.45
C ALA A 103 9.85 7.28 45.22
N PRO A 104 10.44 8.03 44.27
CA PRO A 104 10.03 9.41 43.96
C PRO A 104 8.55 9.51 43.60
N ASP A 105 7.92 10.62 43.98
CA ASP A 105 6.52 10.90 43.63
C ASP A 105 6.32 10.78 42.11
N PRO A 106 5.20 10.17 41.66
CA PRO A 106 4.98 9.95 40.24
C PRO A 106 4.91 11.30 39.51
N ILE A 107 5.77 11.47 38.51
CA ILE A 107 5.74 12.63 37.62
C ILE A 107 4.39 12.60 36.89
N ARG A 108 3.48 13.46 37.33
CA ARG A 108 2.22 13.71 36.64
C ARG A 108 2.54 14.57 35.42
N VAL A 109 2.81 13.92 34.29
CA VAL A 109 2.81 14.63 33.01
C VAL A 109 1.41 15.18 32.79
N ALA A 110 1.31 16.47 32.48
CA ALA A 110 0.05 17.10 32.09
C ALA A 110 -0.40 16.48 30.77
N ARG A 111 -1.13 15.36 30.83
CA ARG A 111 -1.92 14.92 29.69
C ARG A 111 -3.05 15.92 29.53
N ALA A 112 -3.34 16.29 28.28
CA ALA A 112 -4.65 16.84 27.95
C ALA A 112 -5.69 15.96 28.62
N ARG A 113 -6.64 16.57 29.35
CA ARG A 113 -7.76 15.87 29.98
C ARG A 113 -8.42 15.03 28.88
N GLN A 114 -8.11 13.74 28.82
CA GLN A 114 -8.88 12.78 28.05
C GLN A 114 -10.24 12.80 28.73
N SER A 115 -11.21 13.39 28.04
CA SER A 115 -12.61 13.22 28.34
C SER A 115 -12.85 11.74 28.62
N GLU A 116 -13.57 11.48 29.71
CA GLU A 116 -13.96 10.14 30.14
C GLU A 116 -14.52 9.37 28.94
N GLU A 117 -14.12 8.10 28.83
CA GLU A 117 -14.61 7.15 27.84
C GLU A 117 -14.26 7.51 26.38
N VAL A 118 -13.00 7.28 25.99
CA VAL A 118 -12.70 6.99 24.58
C VAL A 118 -13.35 5.63 24.28
N GLU A 119 -14.59 5.65 23.77
CA GLU A 119 -15.13 4.50 23.03
C GLU A 119 -14.12 4.18 21.93
N LEU A 120 -13.32 3.12 22.13
CA LEU A 120 -12.48 2.59 21.06
C LEU A 120 -13.43 2.25 19.90
N ALA A 121 -13.27 2.97 18.79
CA ALA A 121 -14.03 2.70 17.58
C ALA A 121 -13.90 1.20 17.23
N ALA A 122 -15.04 0.53 17.06
CA ALA A 122 -15.04 -0.90 16.77
C ALA A 122 -14.26 -1.16 15.48
N MET A 123 -13.25 -2.02 15.54
CA MET A 123 -12.47 -2.41 14.37
C MET A 123 -13.39 -3.06 13.34
N VAL A 124 -13.54 -2.42 12.18
CA VAL A 124 -14.39 -2.89 11.07
C VAL A 124 -13.52 -3.61 10.04
N SER A 125 -13.97 -4.76 9.56
CA SER A 125 -13.27 -5.48 8.50
C SER A 125 -13.38 -4.75 7.15
N PRO A 126 -12.27 -4.51 6.41
CA PRO A 126 -12.29 -3.78 5.14
C PRO A 126 -13.00 -4.54 4.00
N LEU A 127 -13.20 -5.86 4.15
CA LEU A 127 -13.85 -6.70 3.14
C LEU A 127 -15.37 -6.77 3.31
N THR A 128 -15.86 -6.61 4.54
CA THR A 128 -17.28 -6.89 4.87
C THR A 128 -18.00 -5.74 5.54
N GLY A 129 -17.30 -4.69 5.98
CA GLY A 129 -17.90 -3.52 6.60
C GLY A 129 -18.58 -3.79 7.95
N LYS A 130 -18.41 -4.99 8.52
CA LYS A 130 -18.99 -5.40 9.80
C LYS A 130 -17.94 -5.29 10.91
N PRO A 131 -18.34 -4.88 12.14
CA PRO A 131 -17.44 -4.91 13.28
C PRO A 131 -16.92 -6.33 13.46
N ALA A 132 -15.61 -6.49 13.72
CA ALA A 132 -14.98 -7.77 13.96
C ALA A 132 -15.52 -8.37 15.26
N GLN A 133 -16.67 -9.03 15.19
CA GLN A 133 -17.18 -9.86 16.27
C GLN A 133 -16.18 -11.00 16.44
N SER A 134 -15.56 -11.06 17.62
CA SER A 134 -14.68 -12.15 18.00
C SER A 134 -15.40 -13.47 17.71
N ALA A 135 -14.96 -14.19 16.68
CA ALA A 135 -15.53 -15.47 16.30
C ALA A 135 -15.20 -16.46 17.42
N GLY A 136 -16.19 -16.67 18.29
CA GLY A 136 -16.07 -17.51 19.48
C GLY A 136 -17.36 -17.55 20.29
N SER A 137 -18.52 -17.69 19.65
CA SER A 137 -19.75 -18.09 20.34
C SER A 137 -19.82 -19.61 20.39
N GLY A 138 -19.26 -20.19 21.45
CA GLY A 138 -19.61 -21.50 21.97
C GLY A 138 -19.95 -21.32 23.45
N ASP A 139 -21.25 -21.32 23.73
CA ASP A 139 -21.98 -21.65 24.98
C ASP A 139 -21.40 -21.29 26.37
N GLY A 140 -22.25 -20.65 27.20
CA GLY A 140 -21.98 -20.41 28.63
C GLY A 140 -21.76 -18.95 29.03
N ARG A 141 -22.77 -18.08 28.87
CA ARG A 141 -22.70 -16.69 29.36
C ARG A 141 -22.95 -16.65 30.88
N GLN A 142 -21.90 -16.85 31.67
CA GLN A 142 -21.86 -16.30 33.02
C GLN A 142 -21.72 -14.78 32.92
N GLU A 143 -22.76 -14.10 33.37
CA GLU A 143 -22.79 -12.66 33.59
C GLU A 143 -21.80 -12.30 34.72
N MET A 144 -20.52 -12.10 34.37
CA MET A 144 -19.60 -11.41 35.28
C MET A 144 -19.69 -9.92 35.02
N ALA A 145 -20.57 -9.28 35.78
CA ALA A 145 -20.51 -7.85 36.03
C ALA A 145 -19.07 -7.46 36.42
N ALA A 146 -18.48 -6.50 35.71
CA ALA A 146 -17.19 -5.94 36.03
C ALA A 146 -17.38 -4.63 36.81
N PRO A 147 -17.13 -4.64 38.14
CA PRO A 147 -16.85 -3.40 38.87
C PRO A 147 -15.39 -3.31 39.31
N ARG A 148 -14.48 -4.20 38.86
CA ARG A 148 -13.09 -4.20 39.31
C ARG A 148 -12.12 -3.84 38.20
N SER A 149 -11.27 -2.86 38.50
CA SER A 149 -10.21 -2.41 37.61
C SER A 149 -9.22 -3.55 37.34
N LEU A 150 -8.65 -3.57 36.13
CA LEU A 150 -7.70 -4.60 35.69
C LEU A 150 -6.48 -4.72 36.64
N ALA A 151 -6.05 -3.59 37.24
CA ALA A 151 -4.99 -3.55 38.23
C ALA A 151 -5.31 -4.41 39.47
N GLU A 152 -6.55 -4.41 39.93
CA GLU A 152 -7.01 -5.14 41.10
C GLU A 152 -7.08 -6.66 40.86
N ARG A 153 -7.35 -7.08 39.62
CA ARG A 153 -7.33 -8.49 39.23
C ARG A 153 -5.91 -9.04 39.13
N LEU A 154 -4.96 -8.21 38.72
CA LEU A 154 -3.55 -8.60 38.61
C LEU A 154 -2.86 -8.70 39.97
N SER A 155 -3.26 -7.89 40.96
CA SER A 155 -2.77 -8.01 42.33
C SER A 155 -3.26 -9.28 43.04
N ASP A 156 -4.44 -9.80 42.68
CA ASP A 156 -5.01 -11.01 43.27
C ASP A 156 -4.43 -12.32 42.68
N GLY A 157 -3.67 -12.22 41.58
CA GLY A 157 -3.14 -13.36 40.81
C GLY A 157 -2.02 -14.18 41.47
N THR A 158 -1.59 -13.82 42.69
CA THR A 158 -0.46 -14.48 43.38
C THR A 158 -0.75 -15.93 43.80
N ARG A 159 -1.98 -16.45 43.63
CA ARG A 159 -2.33 -17.84 43.94
C ARG A 159 -2.19 -18.85 42.79
N LEU A 160 -1.90 -18.42 41.56
CA LEU A 160 -1.68 -19.35 40.44
C LEU A 160 -0.28 -20.00 40.45
N GLY A 161 0.68 -19.44 41.20
CA GLY A 161 2.04 -19.99 41.31
C GLY A 161 2.17 -21.16 42.29
N ALA A 162 1.27 -21.31 43.25
CA ALA A 162 1.36 -22.34 44.28
C ALA A 162 0.87 -23.72 43.79
N SER A 163 -0.10 -23.78 42.87
CA SER A 163 -0.68 -25.05 42.41
C SER A 163 0.16 -25.78 41.36
N LEU A 164 1.13 -25.12 40.73
CA LEU A 164 2.05 -25.75 39.76
C LEU A 164 3.30 -26.36 40.43
N ALA A 165 3.60 -25.98 41.67
CA ALA A 165 4.73 -26.53 42.42
C ALA A 165 4.43 -27.90 43.05
N GLU A 166 3.16 -28.30 43.19
CA GLU A 166 2.75 -29.56 43.83
C GLU A 166 2.51 -30.71 42.83
N VAL A 167 2.60 -30.46 41.53
CA VAL A 167 2.45 -31.49 40.46
C VAL A 167 3.81 -32.01 39.97
N ALA A 168 4.91 -31.52 40.56
CA ALA A 168 6.28 -31.94 40.24
C ALA A 168 6.98 -32.55 41.46
N GLU A 169 6.39 -33.60 42.04
CA GLU A 169 7.10 -34.68 42.74
C GLU A 169 6.53 -36.04 42.30
#